data_AF-A0A7R9UN21-F1
#
_entry.id   AF-A0A7R9UN21-F1
#
_cell.length_a   1.000
_cell.length_b   1.000
_cell.length_c   1.000
_cell.angle_alpha   90.00
_cell.angle_beta   90.00
_cell.angle_gamma   90.00
#
_symmetry.space_group_name_H-M   'P 1'
#
loop_
_entity.id
_entity.type
_entity.pdbx_description
1 polymer ?
#
loop_
_entity_poly.entity_id
_entity_poly.type
_entity_poly.pdbx_seq_one_letter_code
_entity_poly.pdbx_strand_id
1 'polypeptide(L)'
;ADDCAVWEDKPGGHVSVHTVDYFRAFVSDPFELGRIAAVHALSDCHAMGAQPQVALAHVTLPLQVSASAEDELVQLMAGACTALAEAGCALGGGHTSEGVEAGIGFSITGGASSADELMRKGGLEE
;
A
#
# COMPACT_ATOMS: atom_id res chain seq x y z
N ALA A 1 2.75 4.64 18.98
CA ALA A 1 3.10 4.37 17.57
C ALA A 1 1.82 4.56 16.77
N ASP A 2 1.88 5.38 15.72
CA ASP A 2 0.78 5.62 14.79
C ASP A 2 0.85 4.63 13.60
N ASP A 3 -0.04 4.75 12.62
CA ASP A 3 -0.16 3.81 11.49
C ASP A 3 0.90 4.04 10.40
N CYS A 4 1.45 5.25 10.30
CA CYS A 4 2.58 5.55 9.41
C CYS A 4 3.81 6.02 10.19
N ALA A 5 5.00 5.74 9.65
CA ALA A 5 6.19 6.51 9.97
C ALA A 5 6.07 7.91 9.36
N VAL A 6 6.34 8.95 10.15
CA VAL A 6 6.30 10.35 9.71
C VAL A 6 7.73 10.86 9.57
N TRP A 7 8.03 11.47 8.43
CA TRP A 7 9.32 12.11 8.16
C TRP A 7 9.12 13.57 7.75
N GLU A 8 9.88 14.46 8.36
CA GLU A 8 9.88 15.89 8.08
C GLU A 8 11.31 16.32 7.75
N ASP A 9 11.55 16.78 6.51
CA ASP A 9 12.88 17.21 6.08
C ASP A 9 13.34 18.49 6.81
N LYS A 10 12.40 19.41 7.06
CA LYS A 10 12.65 20.69 7.75
C LYS A 10 11.48 21.07 8.63
N PRO A 11 11.72 21.60 9.84
CA PRO A 11 10.66 22.04 10.73
C PRO A 11 9.70 23.05 10.08
N GLY A 12 8.39 22.78 10.19
CA GLY A 12 7.32 23.58 9.61
C GLY A 12 7.13 23.41 8.10
N GLY A 13 7.71 22.35 7.52
CA GLY A 13 7.65 22.05 6.09
C GLY A 13 6.66 20.93 5.75
N HIS A 14 6.62 20.57 4.47
CA HIS A 14 5.92 19.38 4.00
C HIS A 14 6.44 18.14 4.72
N VAL A 15 5.53 17.26 5.10
CA VAL A 15 5.84 15.99 5.76
C VAL A 15 5.51 14.83 4.84
N SER A 16 6.37 13.83 4.79
CA SER A 16 6.08 12.55 4.15
C SER A 16 5.67 11.52 5.19
N VAL A 17 4.75 10.65 4.80
CA VAL A 17 4.34 9.50 5.60
C VAL A 17 4.64 8.22 4.85
N HIS A 18 5.03 7.18 5.57
CA HIS A 18 5.42 5.91 5.00
C HIS A 18 4.77 4.77 5.77
N THR A 19 4.11 3.88 5.05
CA THR A 19 3.61 2.61 5.58
C THR A 19 4.03 1.46 4.65
N VAL A 20 3.99 0.24 5.18
CA VAL A 20 4.11 -0.99 4.42
C VAL A 20 3.22 -2.06 5.02
N ASP A 21 2.39 -2.66 4.18
CA ASP A 21 1.59 -3.83 4.52
C ASP A 21 1.84 -4.93 3.51
N TYR A 22 1.80 -6.17 4.00
CA TYR A 22 1.94 -7.37 3.19
C TYR A 22 1.18 -8.52 3.81
N PHE A 23 0.51 -9.31 2.99
CA PHE A 23 -0.17 -10.50 3.44
C PHE A 23 -0.05 -11.65 2.44
N ARG A 24 -0.18 -12.86 2.99
CA ARG A 24 -0.36 -14.07 2.22
C ARG A 24 -1.69 -14.02 1.48
N ALA A 25 -1.76 -14.58 0.28
CA ALA A 25 -3.01 -14.68 -0.46
C ALA A 25 -4.08 -15.42 0.37
N PHE A 26 -5.22 -14.76 0.61
CA PHE A 26 -6.33 -15.30 1.42
C PHE A 26 -7.67 -15.30 0.66
N VAL A 27 -7.73 -14.69 -0.53
CA VAL A 27 -8.86 -14.72 -1.45
C VAL A 27 -8.43 -15.42 -2.74
N SER A 28 -9.35 -16.19 -3.34
CA SER A 28 -9.08 -16.94 -4.56
C SER A 28 -9.15 -16.12 -5.84
N ASP A 29 -9.94 -15.04 -5.87
CA ASP A 29 -9.99 -14.12 -7.00
C ASP A 29 -8.78 -13.16 -6.94
N PRO A 30 -7.85 -13.21 -7.91
CA PRO A 30 -6.67 -12.36 -7.90
C PRO A 30 -7.01 -10.87 -8.00
N PHE A 31 -8.00 -10.49 -8.82
CA PHE A 31 -8.38 -9.09 -8.99
C PHE A 31 -8.92 -8.50 -7.69
N GLU A 32 -9.81 -9.23 -7.00
CA GLU A 32 -10.30 -8.82 -5.70
C GLU A 32 -9.18 -8.77 -4.66
N LEU A 33 -8.30 -9.79 -4.63
CA LEU A 33 -7.16 -9.82 -3.72
C LEU A 33 -6.27 -8.57 -3.89
N GLY A 34 -6.00 -8.17 -5.13
CA GLY A 34 -5.20 -6.99 -5.46
C GLY A 34 -5.85 -5.70 -5.00
N ARG A 35 -7.17 -5.55 -5.22
CA ARG A 35 -7.92 -4.40 -4.70
C ARG A 35 -7.88 -4.33 -3.19
N ILE A 36 -8.14 -5.45 -2.51
CA ILE A 36 -8.12 -5.52 -1.04
C ILE A 36 -6.74 -5.14 -0.51
N ALA A 37 -5.67 -5.64 -1.13
CA ALA A 37 -4.29 -5.33 -0.76
C ALA A 37 -3.95 -3.85 -0.88
N ALA A 38 -4.30 -3.24 -2.00
CA ALA A 38 -4.08 -1.82 -2.21
C ALA A 38 -4.90 -0.98 -1.22
N VAL A 39 -6.18 -1.25 -1.04
CA VAL A 39 -7.05 -0.51 -0.11
C VAL A 39 -6.55 -0.63 1.33
N HIS A 40 -6.10 -1.81 1.74
CA HIS A 40 -5.56 -2.03 3.08
C HIS A 40 -4.30 -1.18 3.32
N ALA A 41 -3.32 -1.26 2.42
CA ALA A 41 -2.09 -0.48 2.55
C ALA A 41 -2.33 1.06 2.45
N LEU A 42 -3.32 1.50 1.67
CA LEU A 42 -3.73 2.91 1.62
C LEU A 42 -4.36 3.38 2.94
N SER A 43 -4.94 2.47 3.73
CA SER A 43 -5.74 2.82 4.90
C SER A 43 -4.94 3.52 5.99
N ASP A 44 -3.65 3.20 6.16
CA ASP A 44 -2.79 3.87 7.13
C ASP A 44 -2.55 5.34 6.78
N CYS A 45 -2.31 5.64 5.49
CA CYS A 45 -2.19 7.03 5.03
C CYS A 45 -3.49 7.80 5.29
N HIS A 46 -4.63 7.21 4.97
CA HIS A 46 -5.94 7.82 5.21
C HIS A 46 -6.22 8.00 6.72
N ALA A 47 -5.85 7.04 7.56
CA ALA A 47 -6.00 7.12 9.01
C ALA A 47 -5.19 8.27 9.62
N MET A 48 -4.04 8.58 9.01
CA MET A 48 -3.20 9.72 9.37
C MET A 48 -3.65 11.05 8.75
N GLY A 49 -4.70 11.07 7.92
CA GLY A 49 -5.14 12.26 7.18
C GLY A 49 -4.18 12.70 6.07
N ALA A 50 -3.22 11.86 5.68
CA ALA A 50 -2.26 12.15 4.62
C ALA A 50 -2.81 11.72 3.25
N GLN A 51 -2.42 12.44 2.20
CA GLN A 51 -2.73 12.07 0.82
C GLN A 51 -1.74 11.00 0.33
N PRO A 52 -2.18 9.79 -0.06
CA PRO A 52 -1.33 8.82 -0.73
C PRO A 52 -0.82 9.37 -2.07
N GLN A 53 0.46 9.17 -2.39
CA GLN A 53 1.06 9.71 -3.61
C GLN A 53 1.66 8.62 -4.49
N VAL A 54 2.48 7.74 -3.90
CA VAL A 54 3.18 6.68 -4.64
C VAL A 54 3.11 5.36 -3.87
N ALA A 55 2.82 4.28 -4.59
CA ALA A 55 2.86 2.91 -4.11
C ALA A 55 4.01 2.14 -4.77
N LEU A 56 4.62 1.23 -4.01
CA LEU A 56 5.56 0.22 -4.50
C LEU A 56 4.99 -1.16 -4.17
N ALA A 57 4.79 -1.99 -5.19
CA ALA A 57 4.27 -3.34 -5.01
C ALA A 57 5.34 -4.29 -4.45
N HIS A 58 4.94 -5.17 -3.54
CA HIS A 58 5.72 -6.32 -3.08
C HIS A 58 4.93 -7.57 -3.40
N VAL A 59 5.40 -8.39 -4.33
CA VAL A 59 4.67 -9.58 -4.78
C VAL A 59 5.53 -10.82 -4.59
N THR A 60 4.94 -11.88 -4.04
CA THR A 60 5.56 -13.20 -3.98
C THR A 60 4.75 -14.16 -4.81
N LEU A 61 5.40 -14.75 -5.81
CA LEU A 61 4.83 -15.79 -6.67
C LEU A 61 5.21 -17.18 -6.14
N PRO A 62 4.37 -18.21 -6.35
CA PRO A 62 4.73 -19.59 -6.05
C PRO A 62 5.97 -20.04 -6.84
N LEU A 63 6.83 -20.89 -6.25
CA LEU A 63 8.05 -21.44 -6.85
C LEU A 63 7.86 -22.14 -8.21
N GLN A 64 6.65 -22.56 -8.55
CA GLN A 64 6.32 -23.16 -9.85
C GLN A 64 5.38 -22.23 -10.60
N VAL A 65 5.94 -21.19 -11.23
CA VAL A 65 5.18 -20.25 -12.06
C VAL A 65 4.75 -20.96 -13.34
N SER A 66 3.46 -21.31 -13.41
CA SER A 66 2.80 -21.79 -14.63
C SER A 66 2.30 -20.60 -15.46
N ALA A 67 1.92 -20.82 -16.72
CA ALA A 67 1.26 -19.79 -17.53
C ALA A 67 0.01 -19.20 -16.84
N SER A 68 -0.69 -20.00 -16.03
CA SER A 68 -1.80 -19.50 -15.22
C SER A 68 -1.37 -18.51 -14.13
N ALA A 69 -0.16 -18.62 -13.60
CA ALA A 69 0.35 -17.70 -12.58
C ALA A 69 0.67 -16.31 -13.16
N GLU A 70 1.05 -16.22 -14.44
CA GLU A 70 1.19 -14.94 -15.14
C GLU A 70 -0.16 -14.24 -15.29
N ASP A 71 -1.20 -14.97 -15.73
CA ASP A 71 -2.56 -14.43 -15.86
C ASP A 71 -3.12 -13.98 -14.50
N GLU A 72 -2.89 -14.77 -13.45
CA GLU A 72 -3.27 -14.41 -12.07
C GLU A 72 -2.55 -13.14 -11.61
N LEU A 73 -1.25 -12.99 -11.89
CA LEU A 73 -0.50 -11.79 -11.58
C LEU A 73 -1.04 -10.56 -12.33
N VAL A 74 -1.40 -10.71 -13.60
CA VAL A 74 -2.02 -9.62 -14.38
C VAL A 74 -3.33 -9.18 -13.75
N GLN A 75 -4.20 -10.12 -13.37
CA GLN A 75 -5.47 -9.81 -12.71
C GLN A 75 -5.25 -9.16 -11.33
N LEU A 76 -4.32 -9.69 -10.55
CA LEU A 76 -3.91 -9.17 -9.25
C LEU A 76 -3.46 -7.71 -9.35
N MET A 77 -2.54 -7.43 -10.27
CA MET A 77 -2.03 -6.07 -10.47
C MET A 77 -3.09 -5.15 -11.06
N ALA A 78 -3.98 -5.64 -11.93
CA ALA A 78 -5.09 -4.85 -12.46
C ALA A 78 -6.01 -4.36 -11.33
N GLY A 79 -6.38 -5.25 -10.40
CA GLY A 79 -7.17 -4.90 -9.24
C GLY A 79 -6.48 -3.86 -8.36
N ALA A 80 -5.23 -4.09 -8.01
CA ALA A 80 -4.45 -3.13 -7.23
C ALA A 80 -4.36 -1.75 -7.91
N CYS A 81 -4.05 -1.71 -9.21
CA CYS A 81 -3.98 -0.47 -9.97
C CYS A 81 -5.31 0.28 -10.01
N THR A 82 -6.45 -0.42 -10.11
CA THR A 82 -7.78 0.21 -10.02
C THR A 82 -7.96 0.92 -8.67
N ALA A 83 -7.70 0.23 -7.56
CA ALA A 83 -7.85 0.81 -6.23
C ALA A 83 -6.87 1.97 -5.95
N LEU A 84 -5.60 1.84 -6.39
CA LEU A 84 -4.60 2.92 -6.27
C LEU A 84 -5.02 4.16 -7.07
N ALA A 85 -5.51 3.97 -8.30
CA ALA A 85 -5.97 5.07 -9.15
C ALA A 85 -7.20 5.78 -8.56
N GLU A 86 -8.13 5.05 -7.95
CA GLU A 86 -9.28 5.61 -7.23
C GLU A 86 -8.84 6.53 -6.07
N ALA A 87 -7.70 6.26 -5.44
CA ALA A 87 -7.11 7.06 -4.36
C ALA A 87 -6.15 8.17 -4.84
N GLY A 88 -5.96 8.33 -6.16
CA GLY A 88 -4.98 9.27 -6.71
C GLY A 88 -3.51 8.88 -6.43
N CYS A 89 -3.27 7.60 -6.12
CA CYS A 89 -1.95 7.06 -5.82
C CYS A 89 -1.34 6.39 -7.06
N ALA A 90 -0.13 6.78 -7.44
CA ALA A 90 0.55 6.17 -8.58
C ALA A 90 1.28 4.89 -8.17
N LEU A 91 1.13 3.80 -8.93
CA LEU A 91 2.04 2.66 -8.81
C LEU A 91 3.39 3.02 -9.45
N GLY A 92 4.40 3.27 -8.62
CA GLY A 92 5.71 3.77 -9.03
C GLY A 92 6.77 2.69 -9.31
N GLY A 93 6.43 1.42 -9.09
CA GLY A 93 7.35 0.30 -9.24
C GLY A 93 7.05 -0.80 -8.22
N GLY A 94 8.05 -1.62 -7.92
CA GLY A 94 7.92 -2.69 -6.95
C GLY A 94 9.02 -3.73 -7.03
N HIS A 95 8.81 -4.82 -6.31
CA HIS A 95 9.66 -5.99 -6.31
C HIS A 95 8.81 -7.27 -6.37
N THR A 96 9.29 -8.24 -7.14
CA THR A 96 8.68 -9.57 -7.25
C THR A 96 9.70 -10.61 -6.81
N SER A 97 9.27 -11.55 -5.96
CA SER A 97 10.07 -12.67 -5.48
C SER A 97 9.33 -14.00 -5.67
N GLU A 98 10.05 -15.11 -5.53
CA GLU A 98 9.47 -16.45 -5.51
C GLU A 98 9.44 -16.99 -4.08
N GLY A 99 8.39 -17.75 -3.74
CA GLY A 99 8.20 -18.30 -2.40
C GLY A 99 7.27 -19.50 -2.37
N VAL A 100 7.17 -20.13 -1.20
CA VAL A 100 6.28 -21.29 -0.99
C VAL A 100 4.81 -20.86 -1.04
N GLU A 101 4.52 -19.63 -0.63
CA GLU A 101 3.18 -19.10 -0.49
C GLU A 101 3.07 -17.80 -1.27
N ALA A 102 2.00 -17.67 -2.06
CA ALA A 102 1.72 -16.43 -2.77
C ALA A 102 1.37 -15.32 -1.78
N GLY A 103 1.77 -14.10 -2.09
CA GLY A 103 1.44 -12.94 -1.28
C GLY A 103 1.63 -11.64 -2.02
N ILE A 104 0.98 -10.61 -1.48
CA ILE A 104 0.98 -9.27 -2.04
C ILE A 104 0.96 -8.24 -0.93
N GLY A 105 1.62 -7.12 -1.17
CA GLY A 105 1.65 -5.98 -0.30
C GLY A 105 2.06 -4.72 -1.04
N PHE A 106 1.97 -3.60 -0.35
CA PHE A 106 2.39 -2.31 -0.88
C PHE A 106 3.11 -1.52 0.21
N SER A 107 4.20 -0.87 -0.19
CA SER A 107 4.68 0.29 0.54
C SER A 107 4.03 1.53 -0.05
N ILE A 108 3.43 2.36 0.79
CA ILE A 108 2.80 3.62 0.37
C ILE A 108 3.62 4.77 0.95
N THR A 109 3.94 5.73 0.10
CA THR A 109 4.41 7.05 0.50
C THR A 109 3.32 8.07 0.21
N GLY A 110 2.93 8.80 1.25
CA GLY A 110 1.99 9.91 1.18
C GLY A 110 2.61 11.20 1.69
N GLY A 111 1.83 12.27 1.67
CA GLY A 111 2.27 13.58 2.14
C GLY A 111 1.16 14.43 2.75
N ALA A 112 1.58 15.40 3.57
CA ALA A 112 0.74 16.47 4.10
C ALA A 112 1.52 17.79 4.14
N SER A 113 0.81 18.92 4.21
CA SER A 113 1.44 20.24 4.13
C SER A 113 2.29 20.54 5.36
N SER A 114 1.91 19.98 6.51
CA SER A 114 2.64 20.09 7.79
C SER A 114 2.30 18.93 8.72
N ALA A 115 3.11 18.74 9.76
CA ALA A 115 2.87 17.72 10.79
C ALA A 115 1.59 17.96 11.60
N ASP A 116 1.13 19.20 11.70
CA ASP A 116 -0.05 19.60 12.47
C ASP A 116 -1.36 19.18 11.78
N GLU A 117 -1.32 18.93 10.47
CA GLU A 117 -2.47 18.42 9.70
C GLU A 117 -2.68 16.91 9.87
N LEU A 118 -1.68 16.18 10.40
CA LEU A 118 -1.76 14.74 10.56
C LEU A 118 -2.62 14.36 11.77
N MET A 119 -3.50 13.38 11.57
CA MET A 119 -4.24 12.74 12.66
C MET A 119 -3.31 11.79 13.43
N ARG A 120 -3.49 11.70 14.76
CA ARG A 120 -2.72 10.82 15.66
C ARG A 120 -3.66 10.09 16.61
N LYS A 121 -3.30 8.86 16.99
CA LYS A 121 -4.14 7.99 17.83
C LYS A 121 -4.49 8.56 19.21
N GLY A 122 -3.74 9.55 19.71
CA GLY A 122 -3.89 10.11 21.06
C GLY A 122 -4.81 11.33 21.19
N GLY A 123 -5.51 11.75 20.13
CA GLY A 123 -6.26 13.01 20.12
C GLY A 123 -7.71 12.96 20.66
N LEU A 124 -8.18 11.81 21.16
CA LEU A 124 -9.52 11.70 21.74
C LEU A 124 -9.53 12.25 23.17
N GLU A 125 -10.35 13.28 23.42
CA GLU A 125 -10.61 13.84 24.75
C GLU A 125 -12.07 13.60 25.15
N GLU A 126 -12.32 13.34 26.45
CA GLU A 126 -13.65 13.05 27.03
C GLU A 126 -14.55 14.30 27.18
#